data_AF-A0A2S3H121-F1
#
_entry.id   AF-A0A2S3H121-F1
#
_cell.length_a   1.000
_cell.length_b   1.000
_cell.length_c   1.000
_cell.angle_alpha   90.00
_cell.angle_beta   90.00
_cell.angle_gamma   90.00
#
_symmetry.space_group_name_H-M   'P 1'
#
loop_
_entity.id
_entity.type
_entity.pdbx_description
1 polymer ?
#
loop_
_entity_poly.entity_id
_entity_poly.type
_entity_poly.pdbx_seq_one_letter_code
_entity_poly.pdbx_strand_id
1 'polypeptide(L)' 'MAAPKKTMRALQYDKYGGGAEGLKHVEVPVPSPKKGEVLLKLEAASINPIDWKIQKGMVRPFLPRKFPFVPGMLPVSV' A
#
# COMPACT_ATOMS: atom_id res chain seq x y z
N MET A 1 12.95 2.62 -23.45
CA MET A 1 12.16 2.43 -22.21
C MET A 1 12.01 0.93 -21.98
N ALA A 2 12.26 0.44 -20.77
CA ALA A 2 12.10 -0.99 -20.46
C ALA A 2 10.62 -1.41 -20.59
N ALA A 3 10.37 -2.65 -21.03
CA ALA A 3 9.03 -3.20 -21.11
C ALA A 3 8.34 -3.17 -19.71
N PRO A 4 7.04 -2.86 -19.63
CA PRO A 4 6.34 -2.77 -18.35
C PRO A 4 6.35 -4.14 -17.66
N LYS A 5 6.76 -4.18 -16.38
CA LYS A 5 6.67 -5.40 -15.57
C LYS A 5 5.21 -5.80 -15.38
N LYS A 6 4.92 -7.10 -15.49
CA LYS A 6 3.57 -7.64 -15.21
C LYS A 6 3.22 -7.59 -13.73
N THR A 7 4.23 -7.69 -12.86
CA THR A 7 4.10 -7.68 -11.39
C THR A 7 5.11 -6.74 -10.72
N MET A 8 4.79 -6.29 -9.50
CA MET A 8 5.66 -5.53 -8.61
C MET A 8 5.68 -6.16 -7.22
N ARG A 9 6.74 -5.91 -6.45
CA ARG A 9 6.85 -6.32 -5.05
C ARG A 9 6.13 -5.29 -4.17
N ALA A 10 5.35 -5.76 -3.21
CA ALA A 10 4.65 -4.93 -2.23
C ALA A 10 4.66 -5.56 -0.84
N LEU A 11 4.42 -4.74 0.18
CA LEU A 11 4.09 -5.19 1.53
C LEU A 11 2.58 -5.09 1.75
N GLN A 12 1.97 -6.14 2.29
CA GLN A 12 0.53 -6.17 2.59
C GLN A 12 0.24 -6.78 3.96
N TYR A 13 -0.91 -6.41 4.54
CA TYR A 13 -1.51 -7.10 5.68
C TYR A 13 -2.96 -7.47 5.37
N ASP A 14 -3.43 -8.59 5.91
CA ASP A 14 -4.76 -9.18 5.64
C ASP A 14 -5.72 -9.11 6.84
N LYS A 15 -5.25 -8.60 7.98
CA LYS A 15 -6.04 -8.40 9.20
C LYS A 15 -5.52 -7.22 10.02
N TYR A 16 -6.37 -6.74 10.92
CA TYR A 16 -5.96 -5.76 11.92
C TYR A 16 -5.07 -6.39 13.00
N GLY A 17 -4.24 -5.57 13.65
CA GLY A 17 -3.53 -5.91 14.89
C GLY A 17 -2.35 -6.87 14.72
N GLY A 18 -1.91 -7.14 13.49
CA GLY A 18 -0.78 -8.03 13.22
C GLY A 18 0.60 -7.43 13.51
N GLY A 19 0.70 -6.11 13.77
CA GLY A 19 1.98 -5.42 13.94
C GLY A 19 2.89 -5.60 12.71
N ALA A 20 4.20 -5.50 12.92
CA ALA A 20 5.18 -5.70 11.85
C ALA A 20 5.20 -7.16 11.33
N GLU A 21 4.98 -8.15 12.19
CA GLU A 21 4.97 -9.58 11.83
C GLU A 21 3.80 -9.94 10.90
N GLY A 22 2.71 -9.18 10.97
CA GLY A 22 1.57 -9.31 10.06
C GLY A 22 1.80 -8.77 8.66
N LEU A 23 2.94 -8.10 8.39
CA LEU A 23 3.30 -7.61 7.06
C LEU A 23 3.93 -8.72 6.23
N LYS A 24 3.37 -8.97 5.04
CA LYS A 24 3.81 -9.99 4.10
C LYS A 24 4.39 -9.35 2.85
N HIS A 25 5.56 -9.82 2.42
CA HIS A 25 6.11 -9.50 1.10
C HIS A 25 5.38 -10.33 0.05
N VAL A 26 4.82 -9.66 -0.96
CA VAL A 26 4.03 -10.29 -2.03
C VAL A 26 4.43 -9.74 -3.39
N GLU A 27 4.21 -10.54 -4.44
CA GLU A 27 4.15 -10.04 -5.81
C GLU A 27 2.71 -9.77 -6.20
N VAL A 28 2.43 -8.60 -6.75
CA VAL A 28 1.10 -8.19 -7.19
C VAL A 28 1.16 -7.59 -8.60
N PRO A 29 0.08 -7.61 -9.37
CA PRO A 29 0.05 -6.95 -10.68
C PRO A 29 0.41 -5.46 -10.57
N VAL A 30 1.18 -4.95 -11.53
CA VAL A 30 1.40 -3.50 -11.65
C VAL A 30 0.04 -2.85 -12.00
N PRO A 31 -0.42 -1.84 -11.23
CA PRO A 31 -1.70 -1.21 -11.50
C PRO A 31 -1.67 -0.46 -12.83
N SER A 32 -2.79 -0.51 -13.56
CA SER A 32 -2.97 0.29 -14.78
C SER A 32 -3.62 1.62 -14.41
N PRO A 33 -2.98 2.77 -14.71
CA PRO A 33 -3.55 4.08 -14.42
C PRO A 33 -4.80 4.33 -15.28
N LYS A 34 -5.82 4.93 -14.68
CA LYS A 34 -7.03 5.40 -15.39
C LYS A 34 -6.77 6.77 -16.02
N LYS A 35 -7.78 7.29 -16.74
CA LYS A 35 -7.73 8.64 -17.30
C LYS A 35 -7.47 9.67 -16.20
N GLY A 36 -6.38 10.43 -16.33
CA GLY A 36 -5.96 11.45 -15.37
C GLY A 36 -5.06 10.93 -14.23
N GLU A 37 -4.74 9.64 -14.20
CA GLU A 37 -3.78 9.06 -13.26
C GLU A 37 -2.42 8.85 -13.95
N VAL A 38 -1.35 8.82 -13.17
CA VAL A 38 0.00 8.47 -13.64
C VAL A 38 0.53 7.28 -12.86
N LEU A 39 1.29 6.42 -13.54
CA LEU A 39 1.98 5.31 -12.90
C LEU A 39 3.40 5.75 -12.51
N LEU A 40 3.69 5.71 -11.21
CA LEU A 40 5.00 6.07 -10.68
C LEU A 40 5.80 4.83 -10.32
N LYS A 41 7.07 4.80 -10.72
CA LYS A 41 8.05 3.89 -10.14
C LYS A 41 8.57 4.54 -8.85
N LEU A 42 8.17 3.99 -7.71
CA LEU A 42 8.61 4.50 -6.41
C LEU A 42 10.09 4.16 -6.17
N GLU A 43 10.91 5.17 -5.89
CA GLU A 43 12.30 5.01 -5.45
C GLU A 43 12.40 4.98 -3.91
N ALA A 44 11.47 5.66 -3.23
CA ALA A 44 11.34 5.66 -1.78
C ALA A 44 9.88 5.91 -1.35
N ALA A 45 9.53 5.49 -0.14
CA ALA A 45 8.26 5.80 0.51
C ALA A 45 8.52 6.08 2.00
N SER A 46 7.76 7.01 2.58
CA SER A 46 7.80 7.29 4.01
C SER A 46 6.76 6.46 4.77
N ILE A 47 6.99 6.30 6.07
CA ILE A 47 6.02 5.71 7.00
C ILE A 47 5.49 6.83 7.87
N ASN A 48 4.18 7.03 7.88
CA ASN A 48 3.49 8.00 8.72
C ASN A 48 2.82 7.29 9.92
N PRO A 49 2.58 7.99 11.03
CA PRO A 49 1.90 7.39 12.18
C PRO A 49 0.51 6.81 11.86
N ILE A 50 -0.16 7.36 10.86
CA ILE A 50 -1.47 6.89 10.44
C ILE A 50 -1.43 5.49 9.82
N ASP A 51 -0.32 5.09 9.16
CA ASP A 51 -0.22 3.80 8.48
C ASP A 51 -0.38 2.63 9.45
N TRP A 52 0.33 2.67 10.59
CA TRP A 52 0.23 1.64 11.61
C TRP A 52 -1.03 1.79 12.47
N LYS A 53 -1.57 3.01 12.64
CA LYS A 53 -2.87 3.22 13.31
C LYS A 53 -4.02 2.59 12.54
N ILE A 54 -3.98 2.66 11.20
CA ILE A 54 -4.92 1.95 10.32
C ILE A 54 -4.77 0.44 10.53
N GLN A 55 -3.54 -0.08 10.48
CA GLN A 55 -3.29 -1.53 10.67
C GLN A 55 -3.68 -2.02 12.07
N LYS A 56 -3.58 -1.18 13.11
CA LYS A 56 -4.04 -1.49 14.47
C LYS A 56 -5.57 -1.42 14.63
N GLY A 57 -6.29 -0.91 13.62
CA GLY A 57 -7.75 -0.81 13.63
C GLY A 57 -8.30 0.43 14.34
N MET A 58 -7.46 1.43 14.61
CA MET A 58 -7.86 2.64 15.33
C MET A 58 -8.72 3.60 14.50
N VAL A 59 -8.79 3.38 13.18
CA VAL A 59 -9.52 4.21 12.21
C VAL A 59 -10.78 3.49 11.70
N ARG A 60 -11.23 2.45 12.41
CA ARG A 60 -12.47 1.74 12.10
C ARG A 60 -13.68 2.66 12.35
N PRO A 61 -14.75 2.55 11.55
CA PRO A 61 -14.94 1.61 10.42
C PRO A 61 -14.42 2.15 9.07
N PHE A 62 -13.70 3.28 9.04
CA PHE A 62 -13.39 3.99 7.80
C PHE A 62 -12.24 3.38 6.99
N LEU A 63 -11.20 2.86 7.66
CA LEU A 63 -10.00 2.31 7.00
C LEU A 63 -9.43 1.02 7.66
N PRO A 64 -8.72 0.18 6.88
CA PRO A 64 -8.73 0.16 5.42
C PRO A 64 -10.08 -0.38 4.92
N ARG A 65 -10.48 0.00 3.70
CA ARG A 65 -11.81 -0.37 3.16
C ARG A 65 -11.94 -1.85 2.84
N LYS A 66 -10.84 -2.52 2.50
CA LYS A 66 -10.76 -3.94 2.15
C LYS A 66 -9.39 -4.49 2.51
N PHE A 67 -9.36 -5.78 2.82
CA PHE A 67 -8.13 -6.58 2.90
C PHE A 67 -7.95 -7.42 1.62
N PRO A 68 -6.72 -7.78 1.25
CA PRO A 68 -5.45 -7.31 1.82
C PRO A 68 -5.19 -5.84 1.49
N PHE A 69 -4.39 -5.14 2.31
CA PHE A 69 -4.11 -3.72 2.15
C PHE A 69 -2.61 -3.42 2.07
N VAL A 70 -2.22 -2.55 1.12
CA VAL A 70 -0.85 -2.00 0.98
C VAL A 70 -0.78 -0.65 1.73
N PRO A 71 0.02 -0.51 2.80
CA PRO A 71 0.21 0.76 3.53
C PRO A 71 1.02 1.79 2.73
N GLY A 72 1.09 3.04 3.19
CA GLY A 72 1.88 4.10 2.54
C GLY A 72 1.21 4.72 1.31
N MET A 73 -0.09 4.48 1.12
CA MET A 73 -0.87 4.95 -0.03
C MET A 73 -1.43 6.38 0.16
N LEU A 74 -1.22 6.98 1.34
CA LEU A 74 -1.64 8.36 1.59
C LEU A 74 -0.66 9.30 0.88
N PRO A 75 -1.14 10.28 0.10
CA PRO A 75 -0.28 11.23 -0.56
C PRO A 75 0.54 11.98 0.50
N VAL A 76 1.86 11.94 0.37
CA VAL A 76 2.71 12.95 0.96
C VAL A 76 2.49 14.23 0.16
N SER A 77 1.92 15.26 0.79
CA SER A 77 2.05 16.62 0.28
C SER A 77 3.55 16.94 0.27
N VAL A 78 4.15 16.99 -0.91
CA VAL A 78 5.46 17.64 -1.13
C VAL A 78 5.26 19.15 -1.24
#